data_AF-A0A161TPH7-F1
#
_entry.id   AF-A0A161TPH7-F1
#
_cell.length_a   1.000
_cell.length_b   1.000
_cell.length_c   1.000
_cell.angle_alpha   90.00
_cell.angle_beta   90.00
_cell.angle_gamma   90.00
#
_symmetry.space_group_name_H-M   'P 1'
#
loop_
_entity.id
_entity.type
_entity.pdbx_description
1 polymer ?
#
loop_
_entity_poly.entity_id
_entity_poly.type
_entity_poly.pdbx_seq_one_letter_code
_entity_poly.pdbx_strand_id
1 'polypeptide(L)' 'MAEKQKNRFYEYFNRDKKRLLNLLKSQGIFEQFSQTHGYLYSVEIGQQSGQSIHLKVALKAGALTILDVFSRSLVATAE' A
#
# COMPACT_ATOMS: atom_id res chain seq x y z
N MET A 1 -5.50 -13.41 13.48
CA MET A 1 -4.03 -13.26 13.36
C MET A 1 -3.58 -12.32 12.22
N ALA A 2 -4.45 -11.98 11.25
CA ALA A 2 -4.09 -11.08 10.14
C ALA A 2 -3.93 -9.60 10.55
N GLU A 3 -4.72 -9.12 11.51
CA GLU A 3 -4.73 -7.69 11.92
C GLU A 3 -3.42 -7.24 12.59
N LYS A 4 -2.80 -8.10 13.43
CA LYS A 4 -1.52 -7.78 14.07
C LYS A 4 -0.39 -7.58 13.07
N GLN A 5 -0.41 -8.28 11.93
CA GLN A 5 0.61 -8.12 10.89
C GLN A 5 0.36 -6.87 10.04
N LYS A 6 -0.90 -6.57 9.68
CA LYS A 6 -1.25 -5.30 9.03
C LYS A 6 -0.76 -4.11 9.85
N ASN A 7 -0.94 -4.17 11.17
CA ASN A 7 -0.48 -3.11 12.06
C ASN A 7 1.05 -3.00 12.13
N ARG A 8 1.79 -4.12 12.04
CA ARG A 8 3.25 -4.10 11.94
C ARG A 8 3.75 -3.45 10.66
N PHE A 9 3.13 -3.76 9.51
CA PHE A 9 3.47 -3.10 8.26
C PHE A 9 3.16 -1.61 8.30
N TYR A 10 2.00 -1.25 8.86
CA TYR A 10 1.63 0.14 9.07
C TYR A 10 2.68 0.89 9.89
N GLU A 11 3.07 0.38 11.06
CA GLU A 11 4.09 1.01 11.90
C GLU A 11 5.47 1.07 11.24
N TYR A 12 5.88 -0.01 10.58
CA TYR A 12 7.17 -0.08 9.89
C TYR A 12 7.29 0.96 8.79
N PHE A 13 6.30 1.06 7.90
CA PHE A 13 6.32 2.03 6.81
C PHE A 13 6.00 3.45 7.26
N ASN A 14 5.28 3.63 8.38
CA ASN A 14 5.06 4.95 8.96
C ASN A 14 6.34 5.51 9.61
N ARG A 15 7.21 4.66 10.18
CA ARG A 15 8.56 5.04 10.61
C ARG A 15 9.50 5.31 9.43
N ASP A 16 9.46 4.44 8.41
CA ASP A 16 10.36 4.49 7.25
C ASP A 16 9.68 5.08 5.99
N LYS A 17 9.13 6.29 6.11
CA LYS A 17 8.43 6.97 5.00
C LYS A 17 9.28 7.14 3.74
N LYS A 18 10.60 7.26 3.87
CA LYS A 18 11.54 7.30 2.73
C LYS A 18 11.51 6.02 1.91
N ARG A 19 11.48 4.86 2.59
CA ARG A 19 11.40 3.56 1.94
C ARG A 19 10.05 3.37 1.26
N LEU A 20 8.97 3.77 1.93
CA LEU A 20 7.63 3.78 1.33
C LEU A 20 7.60 4.63 0.07
N LEU A 21 8.13 5.86 0.11
CA LEU A 21 8.21 6.74 -1.07
C LEU A 21 9.00 6.08 -2.21
N ASN A 22 10.10 5.39 -1.91
CA ASN A 22 10.92 4.74 -2.94
C ASN A 22 10.18 3.56 -3.60
N LEU A 23 9.46 2.77 -2.80
CA LEU A 23 8.58 1.73 -3.31
C LEU A 23 7.44 2.32 -4.14
N LEU A 24 6.86 3.42 -3.69
CA LEU A 24 5.78 4.10 -4.40
C LEU A 24 6.25 4.70 -5.73
N LYS A 25 7.50 5.16 -5.81
CA LYS A 25 8.13 5.61 -7.06
C LYS A 25 8.45 4.46 -8.02
N SER A 26 8.83 3.30 -7.50
CA SER A 26 9.28 2.17 -8.33
C SER A 26 8.14 1.22 -8.71
N GLN A 27 7.17 1.02 -7.83
CA GLN A 27 6.11 0.01 -7.92
C GLN A 27 4.75 0.53 -7.44
N GLY A 28 4.64 1.83 -7.14
CA GLY A 28 3.36 2.44 -6.80
C GLY A 28 2.48 2.53 -8.03
N ILE A 29 1.30 1.93 -7.94
CA ILE A 29 0.25 1.99 -8.94
C ILE A 29 -0.67 3.14 -8.56
N PHE A 30 -0.86 4.10 -9.47
CA PHE A 30 -1.85 5.13 -9.26
C PHE A 30 -3.25 4.51 -9.37
N GLU A 31 -4.07 4.68 -8.34
CA GLU A 31 -5.45 4.17 -8.32
C GLU A 31 -6.42 5.25 -8.80
N GLN A 32 -6.47 6.37 -8.08
CA GLN A 32 -7.41 7.45 -8.36
C GLN A 32 -7.03 8.73 -7.60
N PHE A 33 -7.62 9.84 -8.00
CA PHE A 33 -7.60 11.07 -7.22
C PHE A 33 -8.85 11.18 -6.33
N SER A 34 -8.67 11.63 -5.09
CA SER A 34 -9.73 11.94 -4.13
C SER A 34 -9.57 13.38 -3.66
N GLN A 35 -10.64 14.17 -3.68
CA GLN A 35 -10.59 15.56 -3.19
C GLN A 35 -10.23 15.63 -1.69
N THR A 36 -10.69 14.66 -0.91
CA THR A 36 -10.43 14.58 0.53
C THR A 36 -8.97 14.21 0.81
N HIS A 37 -8.45 13.18 0.15
CA HIS A 37 -7.17 12.55 0.49
C HIS A 37 -6.03 12.82 -0.50
N GLY A 38 -6.29 13.48 -1.63
CA GLY A 38 -5.29 13.70 -2.68
C GLY A 38 -5.15 12.50 -3.63
N TYR A 39 -3.94 12.26 -4.11
CA TYR A 39 -3.63 11.17 -5.04
C TYR A 39 -3.52 9.86 -4.28
N LEU A 40 -4.32 8.86 -4.65
CA LEU A 40 -4.28 7.54 -4.05
C LEU A 40 -3.43 6.61 -4.91
N TYR A 41 -2.52 5.92 -4.24
CA TYR A 41 -1.64 4.93 -4.82
C TYR A 41 -1.78 3.61 -4.06
N SER A 42 -1.59 2.49 -4.76
CA SER A 42 -1.45 1.17 -4.19
C SER A 42 -0.02 0.67 -4.42
N VAL A 43 0.61 0.07 -3.42
CA VAL A 43 1.98 -0.45 -3.54
C VAL A 43 2.07 -1.84 -2.94
N GLU A 44 2.63 -2.80 -3.68
CA GLU A 44 2.86 -4.15 -3.16
C GLU A 44 4.03 -4.09 -2.17
N ILE A 45 3.85 -4.69 -0.99
CA ILE A 45 4.86 -4.70 0.09
C ILE A 45 5.30 -6.09 0.52
N GLY A 46 4.74 -7.11 -0.10
CA GLY A 46 5.14 -8.49 0.10
C GLY A 46 4.02 -9.45 -0.28
N GLN A 47 4.31 -10.73 -0.16
CA GLN A 47 3.36 -11.80 -0.41
C GLN A 47 3.23 -12.66 0.85
N GLN A 48 2.01 -13.01 1.23
CA GLN A 48 1.74 -13.85 2.40
C GLN A 48 0.77 -14.95 2.01
N SER A 49 1.16 -16.21 2.21
CA SER A 49 0.30 -17.39 1.98
C SER A 49 -0.37 -17.39 0.60
N GLY A 50 0.35 -16.99 -0.46
CA GLY A 50 -0.17 -16.92 -1.82
C GLY A 50 -0.99 -15.66 -2.16
N GLN A 51 -1.15 -14.72 -1.23
CA GLN A 51 -1.82 -13.43 -1.46
C GLN A 51 -0.80 -12.29 -1.47
N SER A 52 -0.87 -11.40 -2.44
CA SER A 52 -0.07 -10.17 -2.45
C SER A 52 -0.64 -9.19 -1.44
N ILE A 53 0.20 -8.63 -0.56
CA ILE A 53 -0.18 -7.59 0.38
C ILE A 53 0.12 -6.24 -0.27
N HIS A 54 -0.92 -5.43 -0.40
CA HIS A 54 -0.83 -4.07 -0.91
C HIS A 54 -1.14 -3.05 0.18
N LEU A 55 -0.44 -1.93 0.09
CA LEU A 55 -0.63 -0.74 0.91
C LEU A 55 -1.32 0.34 0.08
N LYS A 56 -2.46 0.83 0.55
CA LYS A 56 -3.13 2.00 -0.02
C LYS A 56 -2.57 3.25 0.66
N VAL A 57 -1.99 4.13 -0.13
CA VAL A 57 -1.28 5.33 0.32
C VAL A 57 -1.87 6.55 -0.37
N ALA A 58 -2.22 7.55 0.43
CA ALA A 58 -2.61 8.87 -0.03
C ALA A 58 -1.39 9.80 -0.07
N LEU A 59 -1.23 10.53 -1.16
CA LEU A 59 -0.27 11.60 -1.33
C LEU A 59 -1.02 12.93 -1.47
N LYS A 60 -0.90 13.79 -0.47
CA LYS A 60 -1.50 15.12 -0.47
C LYS A 60 -0.47 16.15 -0.03
N ALA A 61 -0.25 17.17 -0.86
CA ALA A 61 0.71 18.26 -0.56
C ALA A 61 2.11 17.77 -0.13
N GLY A 62 2.59 16.68 -0.74
CA GLY A 62 3.88 16.06 -0.40
C GLY A 62 3.90 15.20 0.87
N ALA A 63 2.78 15.11 1.61
CA ALA A 63 2.62 14.20 2.73
C ALA A 63 2.07 12.84 2.27
N LEU A 64 2.77 11.77 2.65
CA LEU A 64 2.34 10.40 2.47
C LEU A 64 1.60 9.92 3.72
N THR A 65 0.39 9.42 3.50
CA THR A 65 -0.47 8.86 4.56
C THR A 65 -0.93 7.47 4.13
N ILE A 66 -0.65 6.47 4.96
CA ILE A 66 -1.17 5.13 4.73
C ILE A 66 -2.65 5.12 5.13
N LEU A 67 -3.52 4.78 4.19
CA LEU A 67 -4.97 4.69 4.43
C LEU A 67 -5.40 3.28 4.84
N ASP A 68 -4.90 2.26 4.14
CA ASP A 68 -5.33 0.88 4.36
C ASP A 68 -4.26 -0.14 3.94
N VAL A 69 -4.34 -1.34 4.51
CA VAL A 69 -3.55 -2.51 4.12
C VAL A 69 -4.49 -3.63 3.73
N PHE A 70 -4.45 -4.02 2.46
CA PHE A 70 -5.32 -5.06 1.91
C PHE A 70 -4.50 -6.18 1.27
N SER A 71 -5.01 -7.40 1.35
CA SER A 71 -4.47 -8.52 0.58
C SER A 71 -5.27 -8.66 -0.70
N ARG A 72 -4.57 -8.77 -1.83
CA ARG A 72 -5.15 -9.14 -3.12
C ARG A 72 -4.74 -10.56 -3.41
N SER A 73 -5.72 -11.46 -3.51
CA SER A 73 -5.47 -12.80 -4.03
C SER A 73 -5.07 -12.65 -5.50
N LEU A 74 -3.92 -13.19 -5.87
CA LEU A 74 -3.57 -13.45 -7.26
C LEU A 74 -4.47 -14.60 -7.75
N VAL A 75 -5.76 -14.32 -7.94
CA VAL A 75 -6.58 -15.17 -8.78
C VAL A 75 -6.10 -14.86 -10.19
N ALA A 76 -5.17 -15.68 -10.66
CA ALA A 76 -4.86 -15.76 -12.07
C ALA A 76 -6.17 -16.14 -12.76
N THR A 77 -6.84 -15.17 -13.37
CA THR A 77 -7.87 -15.44 -14.36
C THR A 77 -7.14 -16.06 -15.55
N ALA A 78 -6.97 -17.38 -15.50
CA ALA A 78 -6.73 -18.19 -16.66
C ALA A 78 -8.09 -18.34 -17.35
N GLU A 79 -8.33 -17.52 -18.36
CA GLU A 79 -9.35 -17.75 -19.40
C GLU A 79 -8.63 -18.13 -20.69
#